data_AF-A0A178UP67-F1
#
_entry.id   AF-A0A178UP67-F1
#
_cell.length_a   1.000
_cell.length_b   1.000
_cell.length_c   1.000
_cell.angle_alpha   90.00
_cell.angle_beta   90.00
_cell.angle_gamma   90.00
#
_symmetry.space_group_name_H-M   'P 1'
#
loop_
_entity.id
_entity.type
_entity.pdbx_description
1 polymer ?
#
loop_
_entity_poly.entity_id
_entity_poly.type
_entity_poly.pdbx_seq_one_letter_code
_entity_poly.pdbx_strand_id
1 'polypeptide(L)'
;MDGGGGIGELVPTKDSDDVLEEVTLVNDVDLADNSSNGFVIDRHRNRLLLAVGDLLGNRYSALVAYDLSTWSHLFLTVLSSHNDVAVDTQGNAYVSDAKGGKIWIVDVNGKLVYTIRSPLFTSPGWYNNFVSLNGIVYHPDGFLIVIHTFSGFLYKIDANGDISSKVTIIDVSGGNLRFGDGLEFLSPTKISKSKTQYGLLRELGISIWEF
;
A
#
# COMPACT_ATOMS: atom_id res chain seq x y z
N MET A 1 11.12 -25.91 -7.90
CA MET A 1 10.84 -24.69 -7.11
C MET A 1 9.39 -24.41 -7.36
N ASP A 2 8.54 -24.76 -6.41
CA ASP A 2 7.09 -24.56 -6.53
C ASP A 2 6.86 -23.08 -6.22
N GLY A 3 6.84 -22.24 -7.27
CA GLY A 3 6.87 -20.78 -7.24
C GLY A 3 5.58 -20.12 -6.73
N GLY A 4 5.12 -20.51 -5.55
CA GLY A 4 4.00 -19.83 -4.87
C GLY A 4 4.44 -18.52 -4.22
N GLY A 5 3.58 -17.49 -4.28
CA GLY A 5 3.70 -16.33 -3.39
C GLY A 5 3.43 -16.76 -1.95
N GLY A 6 4.08 -16.16 -0.97
CA GLY A 6 4.02 -16.67 0.41
C GLY A 6 4.51 -15.70 1.47
N ILE A 7 4.43 -16.14 2.72
CA ILE A 7 4.89 -15.41 3.90
C ILE A 7 6.01 -16.23 4.53
N GLY A 8 7.17 -15.59 4.71
CA GLY A 8 8.31 -16.16 5.43
C GLY A 8 8.54 -15.42 6.75
N GLU A 9 9.00 -16.14 7.75
CA GLU A 9 9.52 -15.59 9.00
C GLU A 9 11.03 -15.79 9.06
N LEU A 10 11.76 -14.77 9.50
CA LEU A 10 13.18 -14.89 9.80
C LEU A 10 13.36 -15.22 11.29
N VAL A 11 13.82 -16.43 11.60
CA VAL A 11 14.03 -16.89 12.98
C VAL A 11 15.52 -17.03 13.28
N PRO A 12 15.98 -16.69 14.50
CA PRO A 12 17.38 -16.93 14.89
C PRO A 12 17.72 -18.42 14.81
N THR A 13 18.89 -18.74 14.24
CA THR A 13 19.39 -20.11 14.29
C THR A 13 19.81 -20.47 15.70
N LYS A 14 19.69 -21.74 16.09
CA LYS A 14 20.04 -22.21 17.44
C LYS A 14 21.53 -22.02 17.79
N ASP A 15 22.37 -21.81 16.78
CA ASP A 15 23.82 -21.80 16.90
C ASP A 15 24.44 -20.39 16.76
N SER A 16 23.67 -19.36 16.33
CA SER A 16 24.07 -17.95 16.45
C SER A 16 22.89 -16.98 16.29
N ASP A 17 22.93 -15.87 17.04
CA ASP A 17 21.97 -14.76 16.90
C ASP A 17 22.18 -13.95 15.60
N ASP A 18 23.33 -14.11 14.95
CA ASP A 18 23.74 -13.35 13.76
C ASP A 18 23.28 -13.99 12.43
N VAL A 19 22.81 -15.25 12.48
CA VAL A 19 22.29 -15.95 11.30
C VAL A 19 20.81 -16.23 11.52
N LEU A 20 19.99 -15.68 10.63
CA LEU A 20 18.55 -15.91 10.58
C LEU A 20 18.23 -16.98 9.54
N GLU A 21 17.38 -17.94 9.89
CA GLU A 21 16.78 -18.92 8.99
C GLU A 21 15.43 -18.41 8.50
N GLU A 22 15.18 -18.52 7.19
CA GLU A 22 13.86 -18.24 6.62
C GLU A 22 12.97 -19.47 6.72
N VAL A 23 11.88 -19.35 7.46
CA VAL A 23 10.85 -20.38 7.61
C VAL A 23 9.61 -19.95 6.86
N THR A 24 9.20 -20.75 5.87
CA THR A 24 7.94 -20.51 5.15
C THR A 24 6.75 -20.80 6.07
N LEU A 25 5.95 -19.76 6.32
CA LEU A 25 4.71 -19.83 7.10
C LEU A 25 3.49 -20.07 6.20
N VAL A 26 3.47 -19.44 5.02
CA VAL A 26 2.42 -19.58 4.02
C VAL A 26 3.04 -19.82 2.66
N ASN A 27 2.54 -20.82 1.95
CA ASN A 27 2.77 -21.01 0.52
C ASN A 27 1.41 -21.00 -0.17
N ASP A 28 1.06 -19.88 -0.79
CA ASP A 28 -0.22 -19.66 -1.42
C ASP A 28 -0.11 -19.86 -2.93
N VAL A 29 -0.50 -21.05 -3.37
CA VAL A 29 -0.52 -21.42 -4.78
C VAL A 29 -1.46 -20.55 -5.60
N ASP A 30 -2.46 -19.92 -4.97
CA ASP A 30 -3.38 -19.06 -5.70
C ASP A 30 -2.75 -17.72 -6.10
N LEU A 31 -1.66 -17.35 -5.42
CA LEU A 31 -0.85 -16.15 -5.66
C LEU A 31 0.49 -16.47 -6.35
N ALA A 32 0.67 -17.70 -6.81
CA ALA A 32 1.86 -18.10 -7.56
C ALA A 32 2.10 -17.16 -8.76
N ASP A 33 3.38 -16.89 -9.03
CA ASP A 33 3.84 -16.03 -10.12
C ASP A 33 3.33 -14.57 -10.10
N ASN A 34 2.70 -14.13 -9.00
CA ASN A 34 2.38 -12.73 -8.75
C ASN A 34 3.44 -12.05 -7.86
N SER A 35 3.49 -10.73 -7.91
CA SER A 35 4.36 -9.90 -7.07
C SER A 35 3.65 -9.49 -5.78
N SER A 36 4.33 -9.63 -4.65
CA SER A 36 3.96 -8.95 -3.40
C SER A 36 4.42 -7.49 -3.47
N ASN A 37 3.48 -6.54 -3.46
CA ASN A 37 3.81 -5.13 -3.64
C ASN A 37 3.85 -4.38 -2.30
N GLY A 38 2.70 -4.25 -1.63
CA GLY A 38 2.58 -3.56 -0.34
C GLY A 38 1.79 -4.37 0.67
N PHE A 39 2.06 -4.19 1.96
CA PHE A 39 1.37 -4.92 3.02
C PHE A 39 1.15 -4.04 4.25
N VAL A 40 0.16 -4.41 5.07
CA VAL A 40 -0.11 -3.76 6.34
C VAL A 40 -0.58 -4.76 7.38
N ILE A 41 -0.13 -4.57 8.61
CA ILE A 41 -0.53 -5.37 9.77
C ILE A 41 -1.62 -4.61 10.53
N ASP A 42 -2.86 -5.07 10.43
CA ASP A 42 -3.97 -4.57 11.25
C ASP A 42 -3.96 -5.31 12.59
N ARG A 43 -3.16 -4.79 13.53
CA ARG A 43 -2.95 -5.40 14.86
C ARG A 43 -4.23 -5.51 15.67
N HIS A 44 -5.16 -4.56 15.53
CA HIS A 44 -6.43 -4.59 16.27
C HIS A 44 -7.30 -5.78 15.90
N ARG A 45 -7.16 -6.27 14.67
CA ARG A 45 -7.91 -7.42 14.13
C ARG A 45 -7.04 -8.65 13.90
N ASN A 46 -5.80 -8.63 14.39
CA ASN A 46 -4.84 -9.74 14.29
C ASN A 46 -4.69 -10.29 12.86
N ARG A 47 -4.55 -9.41 11.86
CA ARG A 47 -4.46 -9.83 10.46
C ARG A 47 -3.39 -9.09 9.67
N LEU A 48 -2.81 -9.79 8.71
CA LEU A 48 -2.00 -9.23 7.62
C LEU A 48 -2.91 -8.97 6.43
N LEU A 49 -2.77 -7.81 5.79
CA LEU A 49 -3.30 -7.58 4.45
C LEU A 49 -2.14 -7.36 3.48
N LEU A 50 -2.23 -7.97 2.31
CA LEU A 50 -1.19 -7.95 1.29
C LEU A 50 -1.80 -7.58 -0.07
N ALA A 51 -1.28 -6.54 -0.69
CA ALA A 51 -1.56 -6.16 -2.06
C ALA A 51 -0.67 -6.97 -3.00
N VAL A 52 -1.32 -7.79 -3.82
CA VAL A 52 -0.69 -8.69 -4.78
C VAL A 52 -0.94 -8.17 -6.19
N GLY A 53 0.14 -7.96 -6.92
CA GLY A 53 0.14 -7.43 -8.27
C GLY A 53 0.45 -8.51 -9.30
N ASP A 54 -0.45 -8.63 -10.29
CA ASP A 54 -0.17 -9.39 -11.50
C ASP A 54 0.42 -8.46 -12.56
N LEU A 55 1.74 -8.50 -12.71
CA LEU A 55 2.48 -7.65 -13.64
C LEU A 55 2.59 -8.25 -15.04
N LEU A 56 2.50 -9.58 -15.15
CA LEU A 56 2.75 -10.32 -16.39
C LEU A 56 1.46 -10.85 -17.04
N GLY A 57 0.30 -10.66 -16.40
CA GLY A 57 -0.99 -11.17 -16.87
C GLY A 57 -1.16 -12.67 -16.59
N ASN A 58 -0.52 -13.17 -15.53
CA ASN A 58 -0.52 -14.58 -15.16
C ASN A 58 -1.87 -15.04 -14.61
N ARG A 59 -2.59 -14.18 -13.87
CA ARG A 59 -3.85 -14.53 -13.21
C ARG A 59 -4.72 -13.32 -12.90
N TYR A 60 -4.43 -12.64 -11.80
CA TYR A 60 -5.17 -11.49 -11.29
C TYR A 60 -4.36 -10.74 -10.23
N SER A 61 -4.60 -9.43 -10.11
CA SER A 61 -4.18 -8.68 -8.93
C SER A 61 -5.25 -8.80 -7.84
N ALA A 62 -4.84 -8.82 -6.57
CA ALA A 62 -5.78 -8.97 -5.47
C ALA A 62 -5.31 -8.26 -4.20
N LEU A 63 -6.26 -8.01 -3.30
CA LEU A 63 -5.98 -7.82 -1.88
C LEU A 63 -6.27 -9.15 -1.18
N VAL A 64 -5.30 -9.72 -0.50
CA VAL A 64 -5.47 -10.92 0.32
C VAL A 64 -5.28 -10.57 1.79
N ALA A 65 -6.01 -11.26 2.67
CA ALA A 65 -5.85 -11.12 4.11
C ALA A 65 -5.67 -12.47 4.79
N TYR A 66 -4.76 -12.51 5.77
CA TYR A 66 -4.44 -13.68 6.57
C TYR A 66 -4.59 -13.37 8.06
N ASP A 67 -5.10 -14.33 8.83
CA ASP A 67 -5.02 -14.27 10.30
C ASP A 67 -3.57 -14.47 10.75
N LEU A 68 -3.05 -13.60 11.62
CA LEU A 68 -1.64 -13.63 12.03
C LEU A 68 -1.30 -14.78 12.98
N SER A 69 -2.29 -15.38 13.63
CA SER A 69 -2.06 -16.48 14.58
C SER A 69 -2.06 -17.85 13.89
N THR A 70 -2.86 -17.99 12.85
CA THR A 70 -3.09 -19.27 12.17
C THR A 70 -2.60 -19.28 10.73
N TRP A 71 -2.30 -18.11 10.17
CA TRP A 71 -1.99 -17.90 8.76
C TRP A 71 -3.09 -18.38 7.80
N SER A 72 -4.31 -18.54 8.30
CA SER A 72 -5.46 -18.93 7.50
C SER A 72 -5.97 -17.76 6.64
N HIS A 73 -6.48 -18.06 5.45
CA HIS A 73 -7.11 -17.06 4.59
C HIS A 73 -8.36 -16.50 5.27
N LEU A 74 -8.41 -15.18 5.39
CA LEU A 74 -9.61 -14.46 5.81
C LEU A 74 -10.47 -14.09 4.60
N PHE A 75 -9.84 -13.51 3.57
CA PHE A 75 -10.49 -13.21 2.30
C PHE A 75 -9.48 -13.00 1.17
N LEU A 76 -9.98 -13.02 -0.07
CA LEU A 76 -9.28 -12.59 -1.27
C LEU A 76 -10.24 -11.75 -2.12
N THR A 77 -9.85 -10.52 -2.40
CA THR A 77 -10.60 -9.58 -3.23
C THR A 77 -9.83 -9.33 -4.52
N VAL A 78 -10.35 -9.83 -5.64
CA VAL A 78 -9.77 -9.54 -6.97
C VAL A 78 -10.03 -8.09 -7.32
N LEU A 79 -8.99 -7.39 -7.73
CA LEU A 79 -9.02 -5.97 -8.04
C LEU A 79 -8.09 -5.70 -9.26
N SER A 80 -7.96 -4.47 -9.76
CA SER A 80 -6.99 -4.15 -10.84
C SER A 80 -5.69 -3.46 -10.35
N SER A 81 -4.52 -3.99 -10.72
CA SER A 81 -3.21 -3.29 -10.68
C SER A 81 -2.89 -2.52 -9.39
N HIS A 82 -2.87 -3.19 -8.24
CA HIS A 82 -2.56 -2.55 -6.95
C HIS A 82 -1.08 -2.40 -6.71
N ASN A 83 -0.76 -1.40 -5.91
CA ASN A 83 0.58 -1.25 -5.37
C ASN A 83 0.58 -1.44 -3.86
N ASP A 84 -0.14 -0.60 -3.12
CA ASP A 84 -0.01 -0.53 -1.67
C ASP A 84 -1.37 -0.49 -0.96
N VAL A 85 -1.36 -0.71 0.35
CA VAL A 85 -2.56 -0.83 1.18
C VAL A 85 -2.41 -0.09 2.52
N ALA A 86 -3.42 0.71 2.87
CA ALA A 86 -3.60 1.28 4.19
C ALA A 86 -4.90 0.76 4.83
N VAL A 87 -5.02 0.82 6.16
CA VAL A 87 -6.21 0.38 6.89
C VAL A 87 -6.67 1.47 7.85
N ASP A 88 -7.98 1.75 7.87
CA ASP A 88 -8.57 2.66 8.86
C ASP A 88 -8.82 1.99 10.23
N THR A 89 -9.25 2.79 11.20
CA THR A 89 -9.60 2.30 12.54
C THR A 89 -10.76 1.30 12.55
N GLN A 90 -11.63 1.33 11.54
CA GLN A 90 -12.77 0.42 11.37
C GLN A 90 -12.40 -0.88 10.65
N GLY A 91 -11.18 -0.98 10.12
CA GLY A 91 -10.68 -2.15 9.41
C GLY A 91 -11.01 -2.15 7.92
N ASN A 92 -11.43 -1.03 7.34
CA ASN A 92 -11.53 -0.91 5.89
C ASN A 92 -10.14 -0.72 5.31
N ALA A 93 -9.85 -1.44 4.23
CA ALA A 93 -8.62 -1.35 3.49
C ALA A 93 -8.75 -0.38 2.31
N TYR A 94 -7.76 0.48 2.14
CA TYR A 94 -7.62 1.44 1.06
C TYR A 94 -6.45 1.02 0.19
N VAL A 95 -6.74 0.59 -1.04
CA VAL A 95 -5.75 -0.02 -1.92
C VAL A 95 -5.49 0.89 -3.11
N SER A 96 -4.24 1.33 -3.29
CA SER A 96 -3.86 2.20 -4.40
C SER A 96 -3.75 1.42 -5.71
N ASP A 97 -4.26 1.98 -6.81
CA ASP A 97 -4.16 1.41 -8.15
C ASP A 97 -3.19 2.21 -9.03
N ALA A 98 -2.02 1.62 -9.27
CA ALA A 98 -0.91 2.26 -9.97
C ALA A 98 -1.15 2.46 -11.48
N LYS A 99 -2.04 1.68 -12.11
CA LYS A 99 -2.36 1.87 -13.54
C LYS A 99 -3.68 2.62 -13.72
N GLY A 100 -4.65 2.37 -12.85
CA GLY A 100 -5.99 2.91 -12.92
C GLY A 100 -6.17 4.29 -12.31
N GLY A 101 -5.18 4.81 -11.57
CA GLY A 101 -5.21 6.16 -10.98
C GLY A 101 -6.40 6.35 -10.04
N LYS A 102 -6.63 5.36 -9.16
CA LYS A 102 -7.79 5.31 -8.26
C LYS A 102 -7.44 4.56 -6.97
N ILE A 103 -8.33 4.63 -5.98
CA ILE A 103 -8.18 3.88 -4.72
C ILE A 103 -9.42 3.02 -4.51
N TRP A 104 -9.22 1.74 -4.25
CA TRP A 104 -10.28 0.81 -3.89
C TRP A 104 -10.51 0.84 -2.38
N ILE A 105 -11.77 0.79 -1.96
CA ILE A 105 -12.12 0.60 -0.55
C ILE A 105 -12.73 -0.78 -0.41
N VAL A 106 -12.04 -1.64 0.35
CA VAL A 106 -12.49 -2.99 0.68
C VAL A 106 -12.84 -2.99 2.16
N ASP A 107 -14.05 -3.44 2.51
CA ASP A 107 -14.45 -3.51 3.91
C ASP A 107 -13.70 -4.59 4.69
N VAL A 108 -13.91 -4.62 5.99
CA VAL A 108 -13.27 -5.56 6.91
C VAL A 108 -13.48 -7.04 6.54
N ASN A 109 -14.53 -7.36 5.79
CA ASN A 109 -14.88 -8.71 5.36
C ASN A 109 -14.39 -9.04 3.95
N GLY A 110 -13.61 -8.16 3.31
CA GLY A 110 -13.07 -8.39 1.97
C GLY A 110 -14.02 -7.97 0.84
N LYS A 111 -15.12 -7.26 1.12
CA LYS A 111 -16.03 -6.80 0.08
C LYS A 111 -15.57 -5.45 -0.46
N LEU A 112 -15.44 -5.32 -1.78
CA LEU A 112 -15.27 -4.02 -2.41
C LEU A 112 -16.55 -3.17 -2.19
N VAL A 113 -16.43 -2.07 -1.46
CA VAL A 113 -17.57 -1.21 -1.10
C VAL A 113 -17.58 0.11 -1.85
N TYR A 114 -16.42 0.63 -2.25
CA TYR A 114 -16.35 1.91 -2.95
C TYR A 114 -15.05 2.06 -3.78
N THR A 115 -15.01 3.07 -4.64
CA THR A 115 -13.81 3.44 -5.41
C THR A 115 -13.64 4.96 -5.42
N ILE A 116 -12.54 5.44 -4.83
CA ILE A 116 -12.19 6.86 -4.84
C ILE A 116 -11.55 7.20 -6.18
N ARG A 117 -12.09 8.24 -6.83
CA ARG A 117 -11.57 8.80 -8.07
C ARG A 117 -11.45 10.31 -7.93
N SER A 118 -10.42 10.88 -8.53
CA SER A 118 -10.26 12.33 -8.60
C SER A 118 -9.56 12.69 -9.91
N PRO A 119 -9.98 13.78 -10.59
CA PRO A 119 -9.22 14.33 -11.72
C PRO A 119 -7.77 14.65 -11.35
N LEU A 120 -7.49 14.98 -10.08
CA LEU A 120 -6.13 15.26 -9.59
C LEU A 120 -5.20 14.05 -9.69
N PHE A 121 -5.72 12.84 -9.69
CA PHE A 121 -4.90 11.63 -9.85
C PHE A 121 -4.33 11.48 -11.26
N THR A 122 -4.81 12.28 -12.22
CA THR A 122 -4.24 12.35 -13.57
C THR A 122 -3.33 13.57 -13.67
N SER A 123 -2.03 13.34 -13.84
CA SER A 123 -1.08 14.44 -14.00
C SER A 123 -0.89 14.79 -15.48
N PRO A 124 -0.78 16.08 -15.85
CA PRO A 124 -0.42 16.48 -17.21
C PRO A 124 0.93 15.90 -17.63
N GLY A 125 1.10 15.58 -18.92
CA GLY A 125 2.32 15.03 -19.50
C GLY A 125 2.20 13.55 -19.88
N TRP A 126 2.73 13.19 -21.06
CA TRP A 126 2.48 11.89 -21.69
C TRP A 126 2.99 10.68 -20.89
N TYR A 127 4.10 10.82 -20.16
CA TYR A 127 4.71 9.71 -19.40
C TYR A 127 4.25 9.65 -17.93
N ASN A 128 3.62 10.71 -17.41
CA ASN A 128 3.37 10.81 -15.98
C ASN A 128 2.35 9.78 -15.48
N ASN A 129 1.48 9.26 -16.34
CA ASN A 129 0.43 8.33 -15.93
C ASN A 129 0.76 6.86 -16.23
N PHE A 130 2.01 6.54 -16.59
CA PHE A 130 2.47 5.14 -16.72
C PHE A 130 2.48 4.41 -15.38
N VAL A 131 2.78 5.13 -14.29
CA VAL A 131 2.63 4.70 -12.90
C VAL A 131 2.08 5.88 -12.11
N SER A 132 0.84 5.75 -11.67
CA SER A 132 0.05 6.77 -10.98
C SER A 132 0.18 6.62 -9.46
N LEU A 133 -0.89 6.26 -8.77
CA LEU A 133 -0.92 6.17 -7.30
C LEU A 133 -0.14 4.96 -6.80
N ASN A 134 0.64 5.15 -5.75
CA ASN A 134 1.51 4.11 -5.20
C ASN A 134 1.38 4.08 -3.67
N GLY A 135 2.40 4.46 -2.92
CA GLY A 135 2.36 4.45 -1.46
C GLY A 135 1.17 5.20 -0.89
N ILE A 136 0.50 4.58 0.08
CA ILE A 136 -0.70 5.11 0.72
C ILE A 136 -0.64 4.86 2.22
N VAL A 137 -0.98 5.87 3.01
CA VAL A 137 -1.04 5.79 4.47
C VAL A 137 -2.34 6.39 5.00
N TYR A 138 -2.86 5.81 6.08
CA TYR A 138 -4.03 6.32 6.80
C TYR A 138 -3.59 7.01 8.09
N HIS A 139 -4.13 8.20 8.35
CA HIS A 139 -3.92 8.93 9.58
C HIS A 139 -5.11 8.73 10.53
N PRO A 140 -4.90 8.53 11.84
CA PRO A 140 -5.97 8.32 12.82
C PRO A 140 -7.04 9.42 12.88
N ASP A 141 -6.73 10.64 12.46
CA ASP A 141 -7.71 11.74 12.34
C ASP A 141 -8.68 11.58 11.15
N GLY A 142 -8.58 10.47 10.41
CA GLY A 142 -9.51 10.08 9.37
C GLY A 142 -9.23 10.71 8.00
N PHE A 143 -7.96 10.78 7.62
CA PHE A 143 -7.57 11.12 6.25
C PHE A 143 -6.50 10.16 5.74
N LEU A 144 -6.40 10.04 4.42
CA LEU A 144 -5.33 9.32 3.73
C LEU A 144 -4.33 10.31 3.16
N ILE A 145 -3.08 9.86 3.03
CA ILE A 145 -2.10 10.49 2.17
C ILE A 145 -1.64 9.45 1.16
N VAL A 146 -1.68 9.81 -0.12
CA VAL A 146 -1.23 8.96 -1.23
C VAL A 146 -0.24 9.71 -2.10
N ILE A 147 0.80 9.02 -2.54
CA ILE A 147 1.77 9.57 -3.49
C ILE A 147 1.44 9.15 -4.92
N HIS A 148 1.63 10.08 -5.84
CA HIS A 148 1.63 9.81 -7.27
C HIS A 148 3.06 9.68 -7.77
N THR A 149 3.46 8.50 -8.24
CA THR A 149 4.87 8.14 -8.50
C THR A 149 5.57 9.09 -9.47
N PHE A 150 5.09 9.28 -10.70
CA PHE A 150 5.87 10.08 -11.67
C PHE A 150 5.71 11.60 -11.55
N SER A 151 4.54 12.10 -11.12
CA SER A 151 4.37 13.53 -10.85
C SER A 151 5.08 13.95 -9.55
N GLY A 152 5.14 13.04 -8.58
CA GLY A 152 5.64 13.30 -7.24
C GLY A 152 4.67 14.08 -6.35
N PHE A 153 3.41 14.26 -6.76
CA PHE A 153 2.42 14.94 -5.92
C PHE A 153 1.98 14.03 -4.78
N LEU A 154 1.76 14.65 -3.62
CA LEU A 154 1.04 14.04 -2.50
C LEU A 154 -0.39 14.55 -2.50
N TYR A 155 -1.33 13.66 -2.26
CA TYR A 155 -2.75 14.00 -2.13
C TYR A 155 -3.25 13.64 -0.74
N LYS A 156 -3.90 14.60 -0.07
CA LYS A 156 -4.68 14.37 1.15
C LYS A 156 -6.12 14.08 0.76
N ILE A 157 -6.69 13.01 1.31
CA ILE A 157 -8.06 12.57 1.03
C ILE A 157 -8.79 12.45 2.37
N ASP A 158 -9.84 13.23 2.55
CA ASP A 158 -10.71 13.08 3.73
C ASP A 158 -11.43 11.72 3.65
N ALA A 159 -11.19 10.87 4.65
CA ALA A 159 -11.83 9.56 4.77
C ALA A 159 -13.03 9.60 5.72
N ASN A 160 -13.28 10.74 6.38
CA ASN A 160 -14.45 10.96 7.21
C ASN A 160 -15.58 11.58 6.38
N GLY A 161 -16.81 11.08 6.53
CA GLY A 161 -17.98 11.62 5.84
C GLY A 161 -18.12 11.14 4.40
N ASP A 162 -18.50 12.03 3.48
CA ASP A 162 -18.68 11.67 2.07
C ASP A 162 -17.31 11.56 1.37
N ILE A 163 -16.82 10.31 1.30
CA ILE A 163 -15.58 9.87 0.66
C ILE A 163 -15.40 10.43 -0.77
N SER A 164 -16.47 10.89 -1.43
CA SER A 164 -16.38 11.54 -2.74
C SER A 164 -15.80 12.96 -2.72
N SER A 165 -15.55 13.56 -1.54
CA SER A 165 -15.37 15.01 -1.44
C SER A 165 -14.29 15.45 -0.45
N LYS A 166 -13.02 15.36 -0.89
CA LYS A 166 -11.92 16.35 -0.70
C LYS A 166 -10.58 15.68 -0.97
N VAL A 167 -10.25 15.52 -2.26
CA VAL A 167 -8.86 15.30 -2.65
C VAL A 167 -8.20 16.65 -2.80
N THR A 168 -7.14 16.90 -2.03
CA THR A 168 -6.35 18.13 -2.08
C THR A 168 -4.89 17.80 -2.33
N ILE A 169 -4.17 18.68 -3.02
CA ILE A 169 -2.72 18.55 -3.20
C ILE A 169 -2.04 19.08 -1.95
N ILE A 170 -1.10 18.32 -1.41
CA ILE A 170 -0.22 18.76 -0.33
C ILE A 170 0.97 19.48 -0.98
N ASP A 171 1.19 20.73 -0.60
CA ASP A 171 2.42 21.42 -1.00
C ASP A 171 3.59 20.84 -0.20
N VAL A 172 4.70 20.54 -0.85
CA VAL A 172 5.84 19.93 -0.17
C VAL A 172 7.01 20.89 -0.27
N SER A 173 7.47 21.38 0.89
CA SER A 173 8.65 22.23 0.98
C SER A 173 9.85 21.54 0.32
N GLY A 174 10.42 22.16 -0.72
CA GLY A 174 11.48 21.56 -1.53
C GLY A 174 11.01 20.90 -2.84
N GLY A 175 9.72 20.95 -3.14
CA GLY A 175 9.13 20.54 -4.42
C GLY A 175 8.57 19.12 -4.44
N ASN A 176 8.23 18.64 -5.64
CA ASN A 176 7.57 17.36 -5.82
C ASN A 176 8.47 16.15 -5.51
N LEU A 177 7.83 15.05 -5.13
CA LEU A 177 8.45 13.84 -4.65
C LEU A 177 8.58 12.77 -5.73
N ARG A 178 9.04 13.15 -6.93
CA ARG A 178 9.09 12.24 -8.10
C ARG A 178 9.77 10.90 -7.80
N PHE A 179 9.21 9.85 -8.41
CA PHE A 179 9.59 8.45 -8.22
C PHE A 179 9.42 7.97 -6.78
N GLY A 180 8.46 8.56 -6.07
CA GLY A 180 8.04 8.07 -4.77
C GLY A 180 7.31 6.74 -4.92
N ASP A 181 7.63 5.85 -4.00
CA ASP A 181 7.11 4.48 -3.97
C ASP A 181 6.25 4.32 -2.71
N GLY A 182 6.78 3.78 -1.61
CA GLY A 182 6.09 3.67 -0.32
C GLY A 182 6.08 4.97 0.50
N LEU A 183 5.11 5.05 1.41
CA LEU A 183 4.96 6.11 2.41
C LEU A 183 4.82 5.50 3.80
N GLU A 184 5.35 6.18 4.82
CA GLU A 184 5.16 5.78 6.23
C GLU A 184 5.12 7.01 7.14
N PHE A 185 4.22 7.02 8.14
CA PHE A 185 4.25 8.06 9.17
C PHE A 185 5.39 7.79 10.17
N LEU A 186 6.29 8.76 10.34
CA LEU A 186 7.32 8.76 11.39
C LEU A 186 6.78 9.30 12.73
N SER A 187 5.72 10.10 12.65
CA SER A 187 4.94 10.62 13.77
C SER A 187 3.54 10.97 13.25
N PRO A 188 2.60 11.36 14.12
CA PRO A 188 1.32 11.91 13.67
C PRO A 188 1.44 13.16 12.79
N THR A 189 2.67 13.64 12.57
CA THR A 189 2.93 14.96 11.98
C THR A 189 3.97 14.92 10.89
N LYS A 190 4.59 13.77 10.64
CA LYS A 190 5.76 13.61 9.79
C LYS A 190 5.66 12.31 9.02
N ILE A 191 5.89 12.38 7.71
CA ILE A 191 5.90 11.21 6.82
C ILE A 191 7.29 11.02 6.26
N SER A 192 7.70 9.77 6.01
CA SER A 192 8.85 9.38 5.20
C SER A 192 8.38 8.78 3.87
N LYS A 193 9.27 8.73 2.88
CA LYS A 193 9.00 8.08 1.60
C LYS A 193 10.16 7.18 1.18
N SER A 194 9.87 6.13 0.45
CA SER A 194 10.89 5.40 -0.30
C SER A 194 10.96 5.92 -1.75
N LYS A 195 12.14 5.78 -2.38
CA LYS A 195 12.35 6.19 -3.78
C LYS A 195 12.84 4.97 -4.57
N THR A 196 12.24 4.74 -5.74
CA THR A 196 12.57 3.58 -6.59
C THR A 196 13.97 3.67 -7.20
N GLN A 197 14.56 4.87 -7.30
CA GLN A 197 15.90 5.04 -7.87
C GLN A 197 16.97 4.78 -6.79
N TYR A 198 17.67 3.65 -6.93
CA TYR A 198 18.77 3.15 -6.09
C TYR A 198 18.41 2.44 -4.77
N GLY A 199 17.14 2.13 -4.49
CA GLY A 199 16.75 1.39 -3.28
C GLY A 199 17.07 2.11 -1.95
N LEU A 200 17.34 3.42 -2.02
CA LEU A 200 17.64 4.23 -0.84
C LEU A 200 16.34 4.73 -0.22
N LEU A 201 16.04 4.26 0.99
CA LEU A 201 15.12 4.96 1.89
C LEU A 201 15.71 6.34 2.17
N ARG A 202 14.99 7.40 1.77
CA ARG A 202 15.36 8.77 2.13
C ARG A 202 14.30 9.30 3.07
N GLU A 203 14.70 9.51 4.31
CA GLU A 203 13.90 10.27 5.26
C GLU A 203 13.78 11.71 4.75
N LEU A 204 12.62 12.05 4.18
CA LEU A 204 12.23 13.44 3.97
C LEU A 204 11.15 13.72 4.98
N GLY A 205 11.51 14.38 6.08
CA GLY A 205 10.55 14.80 7.09
C GLY A 205 9.63 15.88 6.55
N ILE A 206 8.48 15.48 6.01
CA ILE A 206 7.45 16.42 5.57
C ILE A 206 6.55 16.69 6.76
N SER A 207 6.62 17.91 7.31
CA SER A 207 5.71 18.36 8.35
C SER A 207 4.31 18.54 7.77
N ILE A 208 3.32 17.85 8.31
CA ILE A 208 1.95 17.89 7.80
C ILE A 208 1.09 19.01 8.44
N TRP A 209 1.66 19.83 9.33
CA TRP A 209 0.94 20.88 10.08
C TRP A 209 0.67 22.18 9.30
N GLU A 210 1.10 22.28 8.04
CA GLU A 210 0.77 23.43 7.19
C GLU A 210 -0.48 23.20 6.31
N PHE A 211 -1.29 22.15 6.57
CA PHE A 211 -2.42 21.71 5.72
C PHE A 211 -3.74 21.36 6.43
#